data_AF-A0A6B3GB11-F1
#
_entry.id   AF-A0A6B3GB11-F1
#
_cell.length_a   1.000
_cell.length_b   1.000
_cell.length_c   1.000
_cell.angle_alpha   90.00
_cell.angle_beta   90.00
_cell.angle_gamma   90.00
#
_symmetry.space_group_name_H-M   'P 1'
#
loop_
_entity.id
_entity.type
_entity.pdbx_description
1 polymer ?
#
loop_
_entity_poly.entity_id
_entity_poly.type
_entity_poly.pdbx_seq_one_letter_code
_entity_poly.pdbx_strand_id
1 'polypeptide(L)'
;LGVSHLHLSPVLEAVPGSTHGYDVVDHSRVRAELGGEEGLRSLASAAREHGLGLVLDIVPNHMAASPRHNRRLWEVLREGAASPYARWFDIDWAAGGGQVLLPVLAGPLGQELEHLAVDGEVLRYHDLEFPLRAGTADLPLPELLEEQHYRLGWWRLARTELNYR
;
A
#
# COMPACT_ATOMS: atom_id res chain seq x y z
N LEU A 1 -35.66 15.47 7.57
CA LEU A 1 -34.87 14.21 7.56
C LEU A 1 -34.84 13.56 8.95
N GLY A 2 -34.64 14.31 10.06
CA GLY A 2 -34.88 13.79 11.42
C GLY A 2 -33.85 12.78 11.94
N VAL A 3 -32.70 12.67 11.28
CA VAL A 3 -31.60 11.80 11.71
C VAL A 3 -30.89 12.35 12.95
N SER A 4 -30.30 11.47 13.75
CA SER A 4 -29.52 11.85 14.94
C SER A 4 -28.01 11.81 14.71
N HIS A 5 -27.55 11.10 13.69
CA HIS A 5 -26.13 10.93 13.38
C HIS A 5 -25.86 11.00 11.89
N LEU A 6 -24.65 11.44 11.55
CA LEU A 6 -24.06 11.25 10.23
C LEU A 6 -23.17 10.01 10.28
N HIS A 7 -23.40 9.08 9.36
CA HIS A 7 -22.52 7.92 9.17
C HIS A 7 -21.53 8.24 8.05
N LEU A 8 -20.25 8.27 8.40
CA LEU A 8 -19.17 8.67 7.50
C LEU A 8 -18.39 7.42 7.05
N SER A 9 -18.14 7.32 5.74
CA SER A 9 -17.18 6.39 5.16
C SER A 9 -15.77 6.61 5.75
N PRO A 10 -14.82 5.68 5.53
CA PRO A 10 -13.46 5.84 6.04
C PRO A 10 -12.81 7.17 5.63
N VAL A 11 -12.16 7.83 6.60
CA VAL A 11 -11.56 9.16 6.43
C VAL A 11 -10.04 9.18 6.55
N LEU A 12 -9.41 8.04 6.82
CA LEU A 12 -7.94 7.96 6.85
C LEU A 12 -7.39 8.06 5.43
N GLU A 13 -6.12 8.45 5.32
CA GLU A 13 -5.48 8.63 4.02
C GLU A 13 -5.51 7.33 3.21
N ALA A 14 -5.97 7.45 1.97
CA ALA A 14 -6.21 6.34 1.06
C ALA A 14 -5.40 6.54 -0.23
N VAL A 15 -5.45 5.58 -1.15
CA VAL A 15 -4.86 5.78 -2.48
C VAL A 15 -5.43 7.07 -3.11
N PRO A 16 -4.59 7.94 -3.70
CA PRO A 16 -5.06 9.17 -4.34
C PRO A 16 -6.20 8.91 -5.33
N GLY A 17 -7.25 9.73 -5.26
CA GLY A 17 -8.46 9.56 -6.08
C GLY A 17 -9.39 8.42 -5.66
N SER A 18 -9.14 7.71 -4.54
CA SER A 18 -10.05 6.68 -4.03
C SER A 18 -11.48 7.22 -3.83
N THR A 19 -12.48 6.52 -4.35
CA THR A 19 -13.88 6.94 -4.22
C THR A 19 -14.57 6.36 -2.98
N HIS A 20 -13.90 5.46 -2.25
CA HIS A 20 -14.49 4.70 -1.14
C HIS A 20 -13.69 4.75 0.17
N GLY A 21 -12.37 4.96 0.12
CA GLY A 21 -11.51 5.14 1.31
C GLY A 21 -11.09 3.87 2.06
N TYR A 22 -11.43 2.68 1.55
CA TYR A 22 -11.07 1.40 2.19
C TYR A 22 -9.64 0.95 1.91
N ASP A 23 -9.03 1.51 0.87
CA ASP A 23 -7.68 1.30 0.40
C ASP A 23 -6.70 2.24 1.15
N VAL A 24 -6.64 2.10 2.48
CA VAL A 24 -5.84 2.95 3.38
C VAL A 24 -4.34 2.83 3.10
N VAL A 25 -3.64 3.96 3.04
CA VAL A 25 -2.18 4.03 2.86
C VAL A 25 -1.45 4.67 4.05
N ASP A 26 -2.16 5.44 4.89
CA ASP A 26 -1.58 6.02 6.11
C ASP A 26 -2.62 6.15 7.23
N HIS A 27 -2.48 5.32 8.27
CA HIS A 27 -3.33 5.36 9.46
C HIS A 27 -3.11 6.58 10.36
N SER A 28 -2.04 7.36 10.15
CA SER A 28 -1.70 8.51 10.99
C SER A 28 -2.30 9.83 10.50
N ARG A 29 -3.00 9.83 9.36
CA ARG A 29 -3.49 11.05 8.72
C ARG A 29 -4.94 10.91 8.31
N VAL A 30 -5.71 11.97 8.53
CA VAL A 30 -7.01 12.15 7.88
C VAL A 30 -6.76 12.61 6.45
N ARG A 31 -7.50 12.03 5.51
CA ARG A 31 -7.35 12.19 4.06
C ARG A 31 -7.38 13.65 3.64
N ALA A 32 -6.31 14.12 3.01
CA ALA A 32 -6.18 15.51 2.59
C ALA A 32 -7.25 15.91 1.56
N GLU A 33 -7.59 15.01 0.63
CA GLU A 33 -8.61 15.25 -0.41
C GLU A 33 -10.02 15.49 0.15
N LEU A 34 -10.29 15.07 1.40
CA LEU A 34 -11.56 15.31 2.10
C LEU A 34 -11.50 16.54 3.02
N GLY A 35 -10.46 17.36 2.92
CA GLY A 35 -10.23 18.51 3.79
C GLY A 35 -9.36 18.22 5.02
N GLY A 36 -8.82 16.99 5.13
CA GLY A 36 -7.90 16.61 6.19
C GLY A 36 -8.51 16.71 7.59
N GLU A 37 -7.62 16.75 8.59
CA GLU A 37 -8.04 16.78 9.99
C GLU A 37 -8.86 18.02 10.34
N GLU A 38 -8.52 19.17 9.75
CA GLU A 38 -9.26 20.41 9.93
C GLU A 38 -10.70 20.29 9.38
N GLY A 39 -10.87 19.72 8.19
CA GLY A 39 -12.18 19.46 7.60
C GLY A 39 -13.04 18.55 8.48
N LEU A 40 -12.47 17.45 8.99
CA LEU A 40 -13.19 16.55 9.90
C LEU A 40 -13.58 17.24 11.21
N ARG A 41 -12.70 18.07 11.78
CA ARG A 41 -12.98 18.84 12.99
C ARG A 41 -14.10 19.88 12.75
N SER A 42 -14.07 20.56 11.61
CA SER A 42 -15.09 21.52 11.21
C SER A 42 -16.47 20.85 11.07
N LEU A 43 -16.52 19.71 10.38
CA LEU A 43 -17.74 18.89 10.27
C LEU A 43 -18.26 18.46 11.64
N ALA A 44 -17.38 17.98 12.52
CA ALA A 44 -17.76 17.54 13.86
C ALA A 44 -18.30 18.67 14.73
N SER A 45 -17.74 19.88 14.63
CA SER A 45 -18.24 21.06 15.32
C SER A 45 -19.62 21.46 14.81
N ALA A 46 -19.79 21.59 13.48
CA ALA A 46 -21.06 21.94 12.87
C ALA A 46 -22.17 20.92 13.18
N ALA A 47 -21.86 19.61 13.09
CA ALA A 47 -22.81 18.55 13.45
C ALA A 47 -23.29 18.72 14.90
N ARG A 48 -22.38 19.01 15.82
CA ARG A 48 -22.68 19.18 17.24
C ARG A 48 -23.53 20.40 17.54
N GLU A 49 -23.28 21.52 16.87
CA GLU A 49 -24.11 22.74 16.95
C GLU A 49 -25.56 22.47 16.54
N HIS A 50 -25.75 21.50 15.63
CA HIS A 50 -27.07 21.04 15.19
C HIS A 50 -27.62 19.83 15.97
N GLY A 51 -26.97 19.43 17.06
CA GLY A 51 -27.40 18.29 17.89
C GLY A 51 -27.23 16.92 17.22
N LEU A 52 -26.37 16.82 16.20
CA LEU A 52 -26.04 15.59 15.49
C LEU A 52 -24.73 14.98 16.00
N GLY A 53 -24.69 13.65 16.08
CA GLY A 53 -23.46 12.89 16.32
C GLY A 53 -22.79 12.44 15.02
N LEU A 54 -21.55 11.93 15.12
CA LEU A 54 -20.84 11.29 14.02
C LEU A 54 -20.57 9.83 14.37
N VAL A 55 -20.77 8.92 13.41
CA VAL A 55 -20.29 7.54 13.45
C VAL A 55 -19.34 7.36 12.27
N LEU A 56 -18.11 6.94 12.56
CA LEU A 56 -17.04 6.85 11.58
C LEU A 56 -16.69 5.40 11.28
N ASP A 57 -16.71 5.02 10.01
CA ASP A 57 -16.18 3.72 9.57
C ASP A 57 -14.65 3.71 9.63
N ILE A 58 -14.09 2.58 10.07
CA ILE A 58 -12.65 2.37 10.23
C ILE A 58 -12.23 1.05 9.60
N VAL A 59 -11.00 1.02 9.05
CA VAL A 59 -10.48 -0.14 8.31
C VAL A 59 -9.24 -0.70 9.01
N PRO A 60 -9.39 -1.47 10.09
CA PRO A 60 -8.25 -1.95 10.87
C PRO A 60 -7.58 -3.20 10.27
N ASN A 61 -8.26 -3.92 9.38
CA ASN A 61 -7.81 -5.23 8.92
C ASN A 61 -6.69 -5.16 7.86
N HIS A 62 -6.72 -4.16 6.97
CA HIS A 62 -5.86 -4.14 5.79
C HIS A 62 -5.43 -2.73 5.40
N MET A 63 -4.38 -2.66 4.58
CA MET A 63 -3.91 -1.46 3.89
C MET A 63 -3.78 -1.76 2.40
N ALA A 64 -3.80 -0.72 1.56
CA ALA A 64 -3.58 -0.88 0.13
C ALA A 64 -2.16 -1.38 -0.17
N ALA A 65 -2.08 -2.38 -1.05
CA ALA A 65 -0.83 -2.87 -1.64
C ALA A 65 -0.34 -1.92 -2.76
N SER A 66 -0.17 -0.64 -2.43
CA SER A 66 0.28 0.41 -3.34
C SER A 66 1.59 1.02 -2.80
N PRO A 67 2.77 0.43 -3.10
CA PRO A 67 4.03 0.81 -2.46
C PRO A 67 4.34 2.31 -2.54
N ARG A 68 4.14 2.91 -3.72
CA ARG A 68 4.36 4.35 -3.98
C ARG A 68 3.63 5.26 -2.98
N HIS A 69 2.45 4.86 -2.52
CA HIS A 69 1.62 5.66 -1.61
C HIS A 69 1.65 5.15 -0.17
N ASN A 70 1.95 3.87 0.03
CA ASN A 70 2.02 3.24 1.34
C ASN A 70 3.48 3.14 1.80
N ARG A 71 3.94 4.18 2.51
CA ARG A 71 5.31 4.24 3.05
C ARG A 71 5.68 3.02 3.89
N ARG A 72 4.74 2.47 4.67
CA ARG A 72 5.04 1.34 5.57
C ARG A 72 5.33 0.09 4.74
N LEU A 73 4.54 -0.15 3.70
CA LEU A 73 4.79 -1.21 2.74
C LEU A 73 6.10 -0.98 1.96
N TRP A 74 6.37 0.25 1.51
CA TRP A 74 7.62 0.61 0.84
C TRP A 74 8.85 0.21 1.66
N GLU A 75 8.88 0.56 2.94
CA GLU A 75 9.98 0.21 3.84
C GLU A 75 10.11 -1.32 4.03
N VAL A 76 9.00 -2.06 4.03
CA VAL A 76 9.02 -3.54 4.09
C VAL A 76 9.59 -4.14 2.81
N LEU A 77 9.25 -3.61 1.63
CA LEU A 77 9.80 -4.08 0.37
C LEU A 77 11.30 -3.73 0.24
N ARG A 78 11.74 -2.61 0.84
CA ARG A 78 13.14 -2.16 0.83
C ARG A 78 14.05 -2.91 1.81
N GLU A 79 13.55 -3.21 3.00
CA GLU A 79 14.35 -3.75 4.12
C GLU A 79 13.97 -5.20 4.49
N GLY A 80 12.94 -5.74 3.86
CA GLY A 80 12.44 -7.09 4.12
C GLY A 80 11.96 -7.28 5.55
N ALA A 81 12.21 -8.48 6.09
CA ALA A 81 11.83 -8.85 7.45
C ALA A 81 12.52 -8.02 8.56
N ALA A 82 13.58 -7.29 8.22
CA ALA A 82 14.28 -6.40 9.15
C ALA A 82 13.60 -5.02 9.28
N SER A 83 12.66 -4.68 8.39
CA SER A 83 11.93 -3.42 8.45
C SER A 83 11.22 -3.24 9.80
N PRO A 84 11.22 -2.04 10.39
CA PRO A 84 10.43 -1.76 11.60
C PRO A 84 8.93 -1.97 11.38
N TYR A 85 8.47 -1.97 10.12
CA TYR A 85 7.09 -2.20 9.72
C TYR A 85 6.80 -3.64 9.29
N ALA A 86 7.78 -4.56 9.31
CA ALA A 86 7.56 -5.94 8.85
C ALA A 86 6.40 -6.62 9.60
N ARG A 87 6.26 -6.35 10.90
CA ARG A 87 5.17 -6.90 11.75
C ARG A 87 3.82 -6.18 11.59
N TRP A 88 3.74 -5.11 10.79
CA TRP A 88 2.45 -4.48 10.47
C TRP A 88 1.66 -5.28 9.44
N PHE A 89 2.35 -6.11 8.66
CA PHE A 89 1.76 -6.93 7.61
C PHE A 89 1.85 -8.41 8.00
N ASP A 90 0.80 -9.15 7.69
CA ASP A 90 0.70 -10.58 7.93
C ASP A 90 1.37 -11.32 6.76
N ILE A 91 2.72 -11.38 6.78
CA ILE A 91 3.56 -11.96 5.72
C ILE A 91 4.16 -13.28 6.20
N ASP A 92 3.94 -14.35 5.43
CA ASP A 92 4.65 -15.63 5.56
C ASP A 92 5.99 -15.56 4.81
N TRP A 93 7.01 -15.06 5.51
CA TRP A 93 8.37 -14.94 4.99
C TRP A 93 9.00 -16.29 4.67
N ALA A 94 8.64 -17.35 5.41
CA ALA A 94 9.20 -18.68 5.20
C ALA A 94 8.66 -19.30 3.90
N ALA A 95 7.34 -19.21 3.67
CA ALA A 95 6.72 -19.66 2.43
C ALA A 95 7.23 -18.89 1.20
N GLY A 96 7.59 -17.62 1.37
CA GLY A 96 8.17 -16.78 0.32
C GLY A 96 9.68 -16.88 0.12
N GLY A 97 10.37 -17.75 0.86
CA GLY A 97 11.84 -17.84 0.78
C GLY A 97 12.56 -16.55 1.17
N GLY A 98 11.98 -15.75 2.06
CA GLY A 98 12.48 -14.43 2.46
C GLY A 98 11.99 -13.27 1.58
N GLN A 99 11.18 -13.54 0.55
CA GLN A 99 10.63 -12.52 -0.34
C GLN A 99 9.10 -12.40 -0.22
N VAL A 100 8.58 -11.20 -0.48
CA VAL A 100 7.14 -10.96 -0.66
C VAL A 100 6.76 -11.14 -2.13
N LEU A 101 5.77 -11.98 -2.45
CA LEU A 101 5.25 -12.07 -3.82
C LEU A 101 4.38 -10.85 -4.13
N LEU A 102 4.73 -10.06 -5.15
CA LEU A 102 3.88 -9.00 -5.69
C LEU A 102 3.31 -9.43 -7.05
N PRO A 103 2.06 -9.93 -7.12
CA PRO A 103 1.47 -10.45 -8.35
C PRO A 103 0.94 -9.31 -9.24
N VAL A 104 1.85 -8.49 -9.77
CA VAL A 104 1.55 -7.24 -10.50
C VAL A 104 1.83 -7.30 -12.00
N LEU A 105 2.56 -8.32 -12.45
CA LEU A 105 2.98 -8.43 -13.84
C LEU A 105 1.82 -8.93 -14.71
N ALA A 106 1.72 -8.41 -15.94
CA ALA A 106 0.72 -8.83 -16.93
C ALA A 106 0.93 -10.28 -17.41
N GLY A 107 2.19 -10.71 -17.49
CA GLY A 107 2.65 -12.04 -17.89
C GLY A 107 3.75 -12.61 -16.98
N PRO A 108 4.32 -13.78 -17.34
CA PRO A 108 5.49 -14.35 -16.69
C PRO A 108 6.69 -13.40 -16.74
N LEU A 109 7.49 -13.32 -15.67
CA LEU A 109 8.60 -12.36 -15.53
C LEU A 109 9.50 -12.25 -16.78
N GLY A 110 9.92 -13.38 -17.36
CA GLY A 110 10.79 -13.39 -18.54
C GLY A 110 10.21 -12.70 -19.78
N GLN A 111 8.88 -12.58 -19.88
CA GLN A 111 8.19 -11.86 -20.98
C GLN A 111 8.01 -10.36 -20.67
N GLU A 112 8.17 -9.97 -19.41
CA GLU A 112 7.90 -8.62 -18.92
C GLU A 112 9.19 -7.84 -18.61
N LEU A 113 10.37 -8.47 -18.78
CA LEU A 113 11.68 -7.87 -18.48
C LEU A 113 11.92 -6.56 -19.24
N GLU A 114 11.48 -6.46 -20.49
CA GLU A 114 11.66 -5.25 -21.31
C GLU A 114 10.83 -4.05 -20.84
N HIS A 115 9.83 -4.28 -19.98
CA HIS A 115 9.00 -3.25 -19.38
C HIS A 115 9.51 -2.81 -18.00
N LEU A 116 10.58 -3.45 -17.49
CA LEU A 116 11.22 -3.09 -16.25
C LEU A 116 12.38 -2.11 -16.50
N ALA A 117 12.43 -1.06 -15.70
CA ALA A 117 13.49 -0.07 -15.77
C ALA A 117 13.94 0.35 -14.36
N VAL A 118 15.24 0.57 -14.21
CA VAL A 118 15.82 1.12 -12.97
C VAL A 118 16.00 2.62 -13.14
N ASP A 119 15.56 3.37 -12.13
CA ASP A 119 15.68 4.82 -12.04
C ASP A 119 16.20 5.18 -10.63
N GLY A 120 17.52 5.29 -10.49
CA GLY A 120 18.19 5.45 -9.20
C GLY A 120 17.94 4.25 -8.28
N GLU A 121 17.29 4.48 -7.15
CA GLU A 121 16.95 3.44 -6.16
C GLU A 121 15.52 2.87 -6.35
N VAL A 122 14.92 3.07 -7.53
CA VAL A 122 13.55 2.63 -7.83
C VAL A 122 13.53 1.69 -9.03
N LEU A 123 12.83 0.57 -8.88
CA LEU A 123 12.42 -0.29 -9.98
C LEU A 123 11.03 0.13 -10.47
N ARG A 124 10.90 0.38 -11.77
CA ARG A 124 9.64 0.74 -12.43
C ARG A 124 9.13 -0.42 -13.28
N TYR A 125 7.82 -0.65 -13.23
CA TYR A 125 7.08 -1.49 -14.18
C TYR A 125 5.86 -0.69 -14.65
N HIS A 126 5.94 -0.12 -15.86
CA HIS A 126 5.00 0.93 -16.29
C HIS A 126 4.88 2.05 -15.24
N ASP A 127 3.67 2.30 -14.73
CA ASP A 127 3.39 3.32 -13.70
C ASP A 127 3.63 2.83 -12.26
N LEU A 128 3.97 1.56 -12.07
CA LEU A 128 4.26 1.00 -10.75
C LEU A 128 5.71 1.27 -10.37
N GLU A 129 5.93 1.61 -9.11
CA GLU A 129 7.23 1.92 -8.53
C GLU A 129 7.47 1.04 -7.30
N PHE A 130 8.66 0.46 -7.22
CA PHE A 130 9.11 -0.40 -6.12
C PHE A 130 10.49 0.07 -5.64
N PRO A 131 10.77 0.03 -4.33
CA PRO A 131 12.10 0.35 -3.82
C PRO A 131 13.10 -0.73 -4.19
N LEU A 132 14.33 -0.33 -4.49
CA LEU A 132 15.45 -1.27 -4.51
C LEU A 132 15.99 -1.51 -3.11
N ARG A 133 16.41 -2.75 -2.84
CA ARG A 133 17.25 -3.09 -1.71
C ARG A 133 18.57 -2.30 -1.81
N ALA A 134 19.04 -1.79 -0.68
CA ALA A 134 20.28 -1.02 -0.64
C ALA A 134 21.45 -1.81 -1.23
N GLY A 135 22.17 -1.20 -2.16
CA GLY A 135 23.34 -1.80 -2.83
C GLY A 135 23.04 -2.66 -4.05
N THR A 136 21.79 -2.77 -4.50
CA THR A 136 21.44 -3.57 -5.69
C THR A 136 21.25 -2.75 -6.97
N ALA A 137 21.30 -1.42 -6.91
CA ALA A 137 20.94 -0.54 -8.03
C ALA A 137 21.83 -0.69 -9.27
N ASP A 138 23.11 -1.02 -9.07
CA ASP A 138 24.09 -1.17 -10.16
C ASP A 138 24.19 -2.61 -10.69
N LEU A 139 23.40 -3.55 -10.15
CA LEU A 139 23.41 -4.94 -10.60
C LEU A 139 22.71 -5.09 -11.96
N PRO A 140 23.12 -6.05 -12.80
CA PRO A 140 22.35 -6.45 -13.97
C PRO A 140 20.92 -6.80 -13.59
N LEU A 141 19.93 -6.41 -14.41
CA LEU A 141 18.50 -6.54 -14.05
C LEU A 141 18.09 -7.93 -13.52
N PRO A 142 18.52 -9.07 -14.11
CA PRO A 142 18.18 -10.39 -13.55
C PRO A 142 18.71 -10.59 -12.12
N GLU A 143 19.97 -10.26 -11.87
CA GLU A 143 20.60 -10.36 -10.54
C GLU A 143 19.97 -9.37 -9.54
N LEU A 144 19.69 -8.16 -10.01
CA LEU A 144 18.97 -7.15 -9.23
C LEU A 144 17.63 -7.70 -8.74
N LEU A 145 16.82 -8.31 -9.62
CA LEU A 145 15.51 -8.84 -9.27
C LEU A 145 15.59 -9.98 -8.25
N GLU A 146 16.61 -10.83 -8.35
CA GLU A 146 16.85 -11.94 -7.41
C GLU A 146 17.24 -11.45 -6.01
N GLU A 147 17.95 -10.32 -5.90
CA GLU A 147 18.42 -9.78 -4.63
C GLU A 147 17.37 -8.98 -3.83
N GLN A 148 16.20 -8.68 -4.43
CA GLN A 148 15.15 -7.91 -3.76
C GLN A 148 14.47 -8.69 -2.63
N HIS A 149 13.89 -7.99 -1.66
CA HIS A 149 13.04 -8.60 -0.62
C HIS A 149 11.61 -8.88 -1.10
N TYR A 150 11.37 -8.73 -2.39
CA TYR A 150 10.11 -9.02 -3.05
C TYR A 150 10.39 -9.66 -4.41
N ARG A 151 9.45 -10.44 -4.91
CA ARG A 151 9.46 -10.93 -6.29
C ARG A 151 8.26 -10.37 -7.04
N LEU A 152 8.51 -9.79 -8.21
CA LEU A 152 7.43 -9.43 -9.12
C LEU A 152 6.96 -10.70 -9.84
N GLY A 153 5.68 -11.00 -9.73
CA GLY A 153 5.08 -12.21 -10.29
C GLY A 153 3.92 -11.90 -11.22
N TRP A 154 3.61 -12.86 -12.09
CA TRP A 154 2.41 -12.82 -12.90
C TRP A 154 1.16 -12.75 -12.02
N TRP A 155 0.21 -11.86 -12.32
CA TRP A 155 -1.00 -11.65 -11.51
C TRP A 155 -1.78 -12.94 -11.19
N ARG A 156 -1.68 -13.97 -12.04
CA ARG A 156 -2.34 -15.26 -11.82
C ARG A 156 -1.77 -16.05 -10.63
N LEU A 157 -0.51 -15.81 -10.25
CA LEU A 157 0.14 -16.47 -9.12
C LEU A 157 -0.51 -16.09 -7.78
N ALA A 158 -1.25 -14.98 -7.72
CA ALA A 158 -1.98 -14.54 -6.52
C ALA A 158 -2.92 -15.62 -5.94
N ARG A 159 -3.41 -16.54 -6.78
CA ARG A 159 -4.37 -17.57 -6.36
C ARG A 159 -3.71 -18.78 -5.69
N THR A 160 -2.40 -18.96 -5.87
CA THR A 160 -1.70 -20.20 -5.51
C THR A 160 -0.43 -19.98 -4.71
N GLU A 161 0.18 -18.80 -4.80
CA GLU A 161 1.51 -18.53 -4.25
C GLU A 161 1.59 -17.26 -3.40
N LEU A 162 0.45 -16.60 -3.14
CA LEU A 162 0.43 -15.42 -2.29
C LEU A 162 0.86 -15.79 -0.87
N ASN A 163 1.78 -15.02 -0.31
CA ASN A 163 2.36 -15.26 1.00
C ASN A 163 2.07 -14.13 1.99
N TYR A 164 0.97 -13.40 1.79
CA TYR A 164 0.47 -12.43 2.76
C TYR A 164 -1.07 -12.39 2.74
N ARG A 165 -1.65 -11.89 3.84
CA ARG A 165 -3.11 -11.74 4.02
C ARG A 165 -3.55 -10.29 4.00
#